data_AF-A0A1G1ZDG5-F1
#
_entry.id   AF-A0A1G1ZDG5-F1
#
_cell.length_a   1.000
_cell.length_b   1.000
_cell.length_c   1.000
_cell.angle_alpha   90.00
_cell.angle_beta   90.00
_cell.angle_gamma   90.00
#
_symmetry.space_group_name_H-M   'P 1'
#
loop_
_entity.id
_entity.type
_entity.pdbx_description
1 polymer ?
#
loop_
_entity_poly.entity_id
_entity_poly.type
_entity_poly.pdbx_seq_one_letter_code
_entity_poly.pdbx_strand_id
1 'polypeptide(L)'
;MFYDDLNTVKFSGVYSISNIFKNVFPGEDLRERVTVLQTENESLRAEIIGFKINHEGEVKVYSSYPFNNKKDVSISGGLNLGFKKGDAVTVNSKILVGQISEVLSNSSIVKTVYDPDWEIAVRIGEKEIDGLLKGGLSPVIDFIKSDAEVVAGDIILTASPDLPYGLEIGKIKSVKDNPGSPFKTAEIEFAISLNSLRDVSVYR
;
A
#
# COMPACT_ATOMS: atom_id res chain seq x y z
N MET A 1 -69.13 5.10 -65.64
CA MET A 1 -68.72 6.48 -66.00
C MET A 1 -67.23 6.56 -65.71
N PHE A 2 -66.40 6.31 -66.73
CA PHE A 2 -65.77 7.30 -67.63
C PHE A 2 -64.58 8.04 -66.99
N TYR A 3 -63.38 7.59 -67.38
CA TYR A 3 -62.12 8.29 -67.74
C TYR A 3 -61.60 9.49 -66.94
N ASP A 4 -60.37 9.38 -66.40
CA ASP A 4 -59.13 9.95 -67.00
C ASP A 4 -57.94 9.62 -66.06
N ASP A 5 -56.99 8.77 -66.43
CA ASP A 5 -55.82 8.95 -67.31
C ASP A 5 -54.63 9.75 -66.72
N LEU A 6 -53.53 9.00 -66.48
CA LEU A 6 -52.12 9.28 -66.81
C LEU A 6 -51.49 10.63 -66.41
N ASN A 7 -50.51 10.59 -65.48
CA ASN A 7 -49.07 10.64 -65.84
C ASN A 7 -48.10 10.70 -64.64
N THR A 8 -47.12 9.78 -64.67
CA THR A 8 -45.67 9.90 -64.38
C THR A 8 -45.18 11.00 -63.40
N VAL A 9 -44.31 10.71 -62.41
CA VAL A 9 -42.88 10.33 -62.60
C VAL A 9 -42.39 9.45 -61.42
N LYS A 10 -41.65 8.38 -61.75
CA LYS A 10 -40.86 7.57 -60.79
C LYS A 10 -39.63 8.35 -60.32
N PHE A 11 -39.35 8.39 -59.01
CA PHE A 11 -37.97 8.45 -58.53
C PHE A 11 -37.72 7.43 -57.43
N SER A 12 -36.83 6.50 -57.77
CA SER A 12 -36.23 5.48 -56.93
C SER A 12 -35.43 6.10 -55.78
N GLY A 13 -35.59 5.57 -54.57
CA GLY A 13 -34.62 5.80 -53.49
C GLY A 13 -35.25 6.01 -52.12
N VAL A 14 -35.87 4.98 -51.55
CA VAL A 14 -36.11 4.91 -50.09
C VAL A 14 -35.42 3.66 -49.57
N TYR A 15 -34.10 3.62 -49.69
CA TYR A 15 -33.27 2.78 -48.85
C TYR A 15 -32.68 3.68 -47.75
N SER A 16 -33.12 3.42 -46.52
CA SER A 16 -32.41 3.70 -45.28
C SER A 16 -32.05 5.15 -44.95
N ILE A 17 -33.02 5.90 -44.41
CA ILE A 17 -32.75 7.12 -43.61
C ILE A 17 -32.26 6.74 -42.19
N SER A 18 -32.42 5.48 -41.74
CA SER A 18 -32.01 5.04 -40.41
C SER A 18 -30.49 5.03 -40.21
N ASN A 19 -29.70 4.96 -41.29
CA ASN A 19 -28.22 4.95 -41.20
C ASN A 19 -27.58 6.34 -41.26
N ILE A 20 -28.33 7.39 -41.62
CA ILE A 20 -27.79 8.76 -41.70
C ILE A 20 -27.76 9.42 -40.32
N PHE A 21 -28.72 9.10 -39.44
CA PHE A 21 -28.81 9.74 -38.12
C PHE A 21 -27.83 9.21 -37.06
N LYS A 22 -27.26 8.01 -37.23
CA LYS A 22 -26.25 7.49 -36.29
C LYS A 22 -24.91 8.23 -36.34
N ASN A 23 -24.62 8.96 -37.41
CA ASN A 23 -23.33 9.63 -37.61
C ASN A 23 -23.35 11.15 -37.37
N VAL A 24 -24.48 11.75 -36.95
CA VAL A 24 -24.63 13.22 -36.89
C VAL A 24 -24.41 13.80 -35.48
N PHE A 25 -24.44 12.99 -34.42
CA PHE A 25 -24.26 13.48 -33.04
C PHE A 25 -23.25 12.66 -32.23
N PRO A 26 -21.94 12.78 -32.51
CA PRO A 26 -20.88 12.17 -31.69
C PRO A 26 -20.90 12.60 -30.21
N GLY A 27 -21.69 13.63 -29.85
CA GLY A 27 -21.84 14.10 -28.48
C GLY A 27 -22.69 13.21 -27.57
N GLU A 28 -23.54 12.34 -28.12
CA GLU A 28 -24.40 11.46 -27.31
C GLU A 28 -23.59 10.29 -26.74
N ASP A 29 -22.80 9.61 -27.58
CA ASP A 29 -21.81 8.60 -27.15
C ASP A 29 -20.77 9.20 -26.19
N LEU A 30 -20.34 10.44 -26.44
CA LEU A 30 -19.37 11.12 -25.59
C LEU A 30 -19.95 11.45 -24.22
N ARG A 31 -21.23 11.85 -24.15
CA ARG A 31 -21.96 12.09 -22.91
C ARG A 31 -22.13 10.80 -22.11
N GLU A 32 -22.53 9.71 -22.76
CA GLU A 32 -22.67 8.40 -22.13
C GLU A 32 -21.33 7.94 -21.54
N ARG A 33 -20.24 8.08 -22.31
CA ARG A 33 -18.89 7.74 -21.85
C ARG A 33 -18.41 8.60 -20.68
N VAL A 34 -18.72 9.90 -20.68
CA VAL A 34 -18.40 10.79 -19.54
C VAL A 34 -19.19 10.37 -18.30
N THR A 35 -20.47 10.01 -18.45
CA THR A 35 -21.28 9.56 -17.31
C THR A 35 -20.78 8.25 -16.71
N VAL A 36 -20.45 7.26 -17.55
CA VAL A 36 -19.86 6.00 -17.09
C VAL A 36 -18.52 6.23 -16.41
N LEU A 37 -17.64 7.05 -16.98
CA LEU A 37 -16.34 7.39 -16.38
C LEU A 37 -16.46 8.19 -15.08
N GLN A 38 -17.52 8.98 -14.92
CA GLN A 38 -17.82 9.69 -13.68
C GLN A 38 -18.34 8.73 -12.62
N THR A 39 -19.25 7.83 -12.97
CA THR A 39 -19.73 6.78 -12.07
C THR A 39 -18.59 5.85 -11.63
N GLU A 40 -17.71 5.47 -12.54
CA GLU A 40 -16.50 4.69 -12.23
C GLU A 40 -15.54 5.49 -11.36
N ASN A 41 -15.32 6.77 -11.63
CA ASN A 41 -14.54 7.65 -10.74
C ASN A 41 -15.16 7.76 -9.35
N GLU A 42 -16.47 7.86 -9.25
CA GLU A 42 -17.20 7.97 -7.98
C GLU A 42 -17.14 6.65 -7.21
N SER A 43 -17.30 5.50 -7.88
CA SER A 43 -17.14 4.19 -7.24
C SER A 43 -15.71 3.93 -6.81
N LEU A 44 -14.71 4.27 -7.64
CA LEU A 44 -13.29 4.17 -7.28
C LEU A 44 -12.94 5.14 -6.14
N ARG A 45 -13.49 6.36 -6.14
CA ARG A 45 -13.35 7.28 -5.00
C ARG A 45 -14.01 6.73 -3.75
N ALA A 46 -15.18 6.10 -3.86
CA ALA A 46 -15.86 5.47 -2.72
C ALA A 46 -15.07 4.27 -2.20
N GLU A 47 -14.48 3.46 -3.08
CA GLU A 47 -13.59 2.35 -2.73
C GLU A 47 -12.31 2.87 -2.06
N ILE A 48 -11.67 3.90 -2.61
CA ILE A 48 -10.51 4.59 -1.99
C ILE A 48 -10.89 5.23 -0.65
N ILE A 49 -12.11 5.74 -0.50
CA ILE A 49 -12.61 6.29 0.78
C ILE A 49 -12.87 5.16 1.79
N GLY A 50 -13.35 3.99 1.36
CA GLY A 50 -13.40 2.78 2.18
C GLY A 50 -12.02 2.23 2.53
N PHE A 51 -11.06 2.40 1.61
CA PHE A 51 -9.63 2.14 1.78
C PHE A 51 -8.86 3.32 2.38
N LYS A 52 -9.51 4.38 2.87
CA LYS A 52 -8.86 5.31 3.79
C LYS A 52 -8.62 4.53 5.05
N ILE A 53 -7.50 3.82 5.04
CA ILE A 53 -6.77 3.32 6.20
C ILE A 53 -6.97 4.37 7.28
N ASN A 54 -7.46 3.95 8.44
CA ASN A 54 -7.77 4.84 9.56
C ASN A 54 -6.49 5.53 10.04
N HIS A 55 -6.03 6.57 9.33
CA HIS A 55 -4.95 7.43 9.74
C HIS A 55 -5.51 8.37 10.79
N GLU A 56 -5.68 7.85 12.00
CA GLU A 56 -5.88 8.68 13.17
C GLU A 56 -4.57 9.37 13.49
N GLY A 57 -4.45 10.62 13.02
CA GLY A 57 -3.58 11.66 13.58
C GLY A 57 -2.07 11.39 13.56
N GLU A 58 -1.29 12.42 13.23
CA GLU A 58 0.12 12.41 13.59
C GLU A 58 0.25 12.48 15.12
N VAL A 59 0.86 11.45 15.70
CA VAL A 59 1.20 11.32 17.12
C VAL A 59 2.64 11.73 17.30
N LYS A 60 2.91 12.56 18.31
CA LYS A 60 4.28 13.01 18.59
C LYS A 60 5.07 11.93 19.32
N VAL A 61 6.35 11.84 18.99
CA VAL A 61 7.32 11.00 19.68
C VAL A 61 7.94 11.80 20.82
N TYR A 62 7.79 11.30 22.05
CA TYR A 62 8.32 11.98 23.23
C TYR A 62 9.81 11.71 23.44
N SER A 63 10.26 10.46 23.28
CA SER A 63 11.66 10.05 23.42
C SER A 63 11.86 8.56 23.07
N SER A 64 13.10 8.16 22.77
CA SER A 64 13.51 6.75 22.87
C SER A 64 13.61 6.37 24.34
N TYR A 65 12.84 5.37 24.77
CA TYR A 65 12.78 4.93 26.17
C TYR A 65 13.50 3.59 26.32
N PRO A 66 14.24 3.31 27.41
CA PRO A 66 15.02 4.21 28.23
C PRO A 66 16.36 4.53 27.57
N PHE A 67 16.70 5.81 27.40
CA PHE A 67 18.01 6.36 27.00
C PHE A 67 18.99 5.40 26.28
N ASN A 68 19.15 5.59 24.97
CA ASN A 68 20.22 5.03 24.13
C ASN A 68 20.07 3.56 23.65
N ASN A 69 18.99 2.85 23.97
CA ASN A 69 18.64 1.64 23.24
C ASN A 69 17.65 2.03 22.13
N LYS A 70 18.01 1.87 20.85
CA LYS A 70 17.08 2.11 19.73
C LYS A 70 15.86 1.18 19.74
N LYS A 71 15.67 0.39 20.80
CA LYS A 71 14.69 -0.70 20.91
C LYS A 71 13.28 -0.17 21.12
N ASP A 72 13.09 0.77 22.04
CA ASP A 72 11.76 1.28 22.35
C ASP A 72 11.62 2.80 22.19
N VAL A 73 10.43 3.23 21.80
CA VAL A 73 10.06 4.64 21.62
C VAL A 73 8.75 4.91 22.33
N SER A 74 8.70 6.02 23.08
CA SER A 74 7.47 6.50 23.71
C SER A 74 6.74 7.50 22.81
N ILE A 75 5.44 7.32 22.65
CA ILE A 75 4.56 8.16 21.82
C ILE A 75 3.44 8.81 22.62
N SER A 76 2.98 9.96 22.15
CA SER A 76 2.01 10.86 22.82
C SER A 76 0.54 10.46 22.70
N GLY A 77 0.26 9.16 22.61
CA GLY A 77 -1.09 8.64 22.53
C GLY A 77 -1.19 7.27 23.18
N GLY A 78 -2.36 6.95 23.73
CA GLY A 78 -2.61 5.75 24.53
C GLY A 78 -4.07 5.33 24.50
N LEU A 79 -4.57 4.71 25.57
CA LEU A 79 -5.94 4.19 25.68
C LEU A 79 -7.00 5.26 25.37
N ASN A 80 -6.77 6.52 25.76
CA ASN A 80 -7.72 7.61 25.52
C ASN A 80 -7.87 7.97 24.03
N LEU A 81 -6.90 7.59 23.19
CA LEU A 81 -6.98 7.68 21.73
C LEU A 81 -7.35 6.33 21.09
N GLY A 82 -7.71 5.32 21.90
CA GLY A 82 -8.11 4.00 21.43
C GLY A 82 -6.97 3.08 21.01
N PHE A 83 -5.71 3.42 21.32
CA PHE A 83 -4.57 2.60 20.95
C PHE A 83 -4.60 1.26 21.69
N LYS A 84 -4.12 0.22 21.00
CA LYS A 84 -4.06 -1.15 21.51
C LYS A 84 -2.66 -1.71 21.34
N LYS A 85 -2.33 -2.67 22.22
CA LYS A 85 -1.15 -3.50 22.03
C LYS A 85 -1.29 -4.25 20.72
N GLY A 86 -0.25 -4.23 19.90
CA GLY A 86 -0.28 -4.82 18.56
C GLY A 86 -0.52 -3.83 17.43
N ASP A 87 -0.95 -2.59 17.71
CA ASP A 87 -1.14 -1.62 16.64
C ASP A 87 0.22 -1.27 15.99
N ALA A 88 0.24 -1.20 14.67
CA ALA A 88 1.45 -0.88 13.92
C ALA A 88 1.71 0.62 13.96
N VAL A 89 2.97 1.00 14.15
CA VAL A 89 3.41 2.40 14.20
C VAL A 89 4.24 2.67 12.97
N THR A 90 3.91 3.75 12.27
CA THR A 90 4.47 4.08 10.96
C THR A 90 4.90 5.54 10.87
N VAL A 91 5.75 5.86 9.88
CA VAL A 91 5.98 7.24 9.42
C VAL A 91 5.28 7.41 8.09
N ASN A 92 4.61 8.55 7.93
CA ASN A 92 3.85 8.91 6.72
C ASN A 92 2.90 7.81 6.26
N SER A 93 2.37 7.02 7.21
CA SER A 93 1.50 5.87 6.95
C SER A 93 2.07 4.77 6.05
N LYS A 94 3.39 4.75 5.80
CA LYS A 94 4.01 3.84 4.82
C LYS A 94 5.19 3.08 5.39
N ILE A 95 6.03 3.74 6.16
CA ILE A 95 7.28 3.16 6.65
C ILE A 95 7.05 2.62 8.05
N LEU A 96 7.32 1.34 8.28
CA LEU A 96 7.20 0.71 9.58
C LEU A 96 8.28 1.24 10.55
N VAL A 97 7.84 1.70 11.71
CA VAL A 97 8.71 2.00 12.86
C VAL A 97 8.76 0.82 13.81
N GLY A 98 7.61 0.19 14.05
CA GLY A 98 7.46 -0.88 15.03
C GLY A 98 6.00 -1.16 15.37
N GLN A 99 5.79 -1.71 16.55
CA GLN A 99 4.47 -2.09 17.05
C GLN A 99 4.32 -1.66 18.52
N ILE A 100 3.10 -1.26 18.91
CA ILE A 100 2.81 -0.89 20.29
C ILE A 100 2.92 -2.13 21.18
N SER A 101 3.85 -2.10 22.13
CA SER A 101 4.13 -3.17 23.08
C SER A 101 3.40 -2.97 24.42
N GLU A 102 3.18 -1.70 24.81
CA GLU A 102 2.48 -1.29 26.02
C GLU A 102 1.64 -0.04 25.77
N VAL A 103 0.45 0.00 26.38
CA VAL A 103 -0.47 1.14 26.28
C VAL A 103 -0.78 1.66 27.68
N LEU A 104 -0.51 2.94 27.91
CA LEU A 104 -0.93 3.69 29.11
C LEU A 104 -2.10 4.61 28.77
N SER A 105 -2.63 5.35 29.74
CA SER A 105 -3.81 6.20 29.53
C SER A 105 -3.62 7.25 28.42
N ASN A 106 -2.46 7.92 28.39
CA ASN A 106 -2.16 9.04 27.48
C ASN A 106 -0.88 8.85 26.66
N SER A 107 -0.23 7.70 26.77
CA SER A 107 1.04 7.41 26.10
C SER A 107 1.14 5.91 25.83
N SER A 108 2.02 5.53 24.93
CA SER A 108 2.31 4.13 24.62
C SER A 108 3.80 3.93 24.42
N ILE A 109 4.24 2.69 24.60
CA ILE A 109 5.59 2.23 24.29
C ILE A 109 5.53 1.41 23.00
N VAL A 110 6.43 1.71 22.09
CA VAL A 110 6.56 1.06 20.78
C VAL A 110 7.84 0.25 20.78
N LYS A 111 7.74 -1.06 20.61
CA LYS A 111 8.89 -1.92 20.27
C LYS A 111 9.21 -1.70 18.80
N THR A 112 10.42 -1.27 18.49
CA THR A 112 10.81 -0.88 17.13
C THR A 112 11.48 -2.04 16.37
N VAL A 113 11.63 -1.85 15.05
CA VAL A 113 12.39 -2.76 14.18
C VAL A 113 13.88 -2.88 14.55
N TYR A 114 14.40 -1.95 15.36
CA TYR A 114 15.77 -1.99 15.88
C TYR A 114 15.93 -2.85 17.14
N ASP A 115 14.85 -3.47 17.63
CA ASP A 115 14.92 -4.44 18.69
C ASP A 115 15.49 -5.80 18.16
N PRO A 116 16.48 -6.42 18.82
CA PRO A 116 17.06 -7.68 18.37
C PRO A 116 16.11 -8.88 18.47
N ASP A 117 15.07 -8.78 19.29
CA ASP A 117 14.00 -9.79 19.40
C ASP A 117 12.86 -9.46 18.42
N TRP A 118 13.05 -8.52 17.49
CA TRP A 118 12.09 -8.25 16.42
C TRP A 118 12.26 -9.29 15.31
N GLU A 119 11.22 -10.07 15.06
CA GLU A 119 11.21 -11.10 14.03
C GLU A 119 9.86 -11.11 13.31
N ILE A 120 9.85 -10.88 11.99
CA ILE A 120 8.62 -10.85 11.18
C ILE A 120 8.82 -11.42 9.78
N ALA A 121 7.75 -11.96 9.21
CA ALA A 121 7.71 -12.34 7.80
C ALA A 121 7.69 -11.09 6.89
N VAL A 122 8.46 -11.14 5.82
CA VAL A 122 8.61 -10.04 4.86
C VAL A 122 8.55 -10.52 3.40
N ARG A 123 8.26 -9.57 2.51
CA ARG A 123 8.33 -9.73 1.05
C ARG A 123 9.41 -8.82 0.49
N ILE A 124 10.18 -9.32 -0.47
CA ILE A 124 11.34 -8.62 -1.04
C ILE A 124 11.11 -8.37 -2.53
N GLY A 125 11.25 -7.12 -2.94
CA GLY A 125 11.20 -6.69 -4.34
C GLY A 125 9.84 -6.89 -5.00
N GLU A 126 9.79 -6.62 -6.32
CA GLU A 126 8.57 -6.75 -7.13
C GLU A 126 8.10 -8.20 -7.29
N LYS A 127 9.02 -9.17 -7.12
CA LYS A 127 8.72 -10.60 -7.21
C LYS A 127 8.15 -11.17 -5.92
N GLU A 128 7.95 -10.34 -4.90
CA GLU A 128 7.36 -10.73 -3.61
C GLU A 128 8.06 -11.95 -2.99
N ILE A 129 9.39 -11.95 -2.97
CA ILE A 129 10.17 -13.08 -2.47
C ILE A 129 10.03 -13.16 -0.94
N ASP A 130 9.71 -14.35 -0.44
CA ASP A 130 9.58 -14.61 1.00
C ASP A 130 10.92 -14.51 1.74
N GLY A 131 10.88 -13.95 2.94
CA GLY A 131 11.98 -13.95 3.88
C GLY A 131 11.53 -13.71 5.32
N LEU A 132 12.45 -13.95 6.26
CA LEU A 132 12.25 -13.68 7.67
C LEU A 132 13.21 -12.58 8.13
N LEU A 133 12.68 -11.40 8.41
CA LEU A 133 13.47 -10.30 8.94
C LEU A 133 13.75 -10.51 10.41
N LYS A 134 15.03 -10.43 10.78
CA LYS A 134 15.52 -10.28 12.15
C LYS A 134 16.03 -8.87 12.34
N GLY A 135 15.44 -8.14 13.29
CA GLY A 135 15.77 -6.76 13.59
C GLY A 135 17.06 -6.59 14.36
N GLY A 136 17.21 -5.43 15.01
CA GLY A 136 18.42 -5.07 15.74
C GLY A 136 19.24 -3.98 15.06
N LEU A 137 20.44 -3.74 15.57
CA LEU A 137 21.38 -2.77 14.99
C LEU A 137 22.05 -3.28 13.71
N SER A 138 22.13 -4.61 13.56
CA SER A 138 22.66 -5.31 12.37
C SER A 138 21.57 -6.22 11.83
N PRO A 139 20.52 -5.66 11.22
CA PRO A 139 19.37 -6.42 10.77
C PRO A 139 19.71 -7.30 9.57
N VAL A 140 19.09 -8.48 9.52
CA VAL A 140 19.29 -9.46 8.45
C VAL A 140 17.96 -10.09 8.05
N ILE A 141 17.86 -10.54 6.81
CA ILE A 141 16.79 -11.42 6.37
C ILE A 141 17.35 -12.82 6.17
N ASP A 142 16.76 -13.77 6.88
CA ASP A 142 17.02 -15.20 6.76
C ASP A 142 15.97 -15.90 5.89
N PHE A 143 16.21 -17.18 5.58
CA PHE A 143 15.29 -18.07 4.87
C PHE A 143 14.87 -17.63 3.46
N ILE A 144 15.71 -16.83 2.78
CA ILE A 144 15.54 -16.52 1.37
C ILE A 144 15.95 -17.75 0.57
N LYS A 145 15.10 -18.26 -0.33
CA LYS A 145 15.47 -19.42 -1.17
C LYS A 145 16.72 -19.11 -2.01
N SER A 146 17.61 -20.08 -2.15
CA SER A 146 18.89 -19.88 -2.86
C SER A 146 18.71 -19.51 -4.34
N ASP A 147 17.68 -20.06 -4.99
CA ASP A 147 17.30 -19.81 -6.39
C ASP A 147 16.52 -18.50 -6.60
N ALA A 148 16.09 -17.81 -5.53
CA ALA A 148 15.35 -16.57 -5.64
C ALA A 148 16.26 -15.41 -6.08
N GLU A 149 15.81 -14.61 -7.02
CA GLU A 149 16.55 -13.43 -7.50
C GLU A 149 16.32 -12.23 -6.58
N VAL A 150 17.23 -12.01 -5.64
CA VAL A 150 17.26 -10.84 -4.75
C VAL A 150 18.52 -10.05 -5.01
N VAL A 151 18.41 -8.73 -5.13
CA VAL A 151 19.54 -7.83 -5.40
C VAL A 151 19.58 -6.66 -4.42
N ALA A 152 20.75 -6.03 -4.29
CA ALA A 152 20.88 -4.81 -3.50
C ALA A 152 19.97 -3.70 -4.06
N GLY A 153 19.30 -2.99 -3.17
CA GLY A 153 18.32 -1.95 -3.49
C GLY A 153 16.86 -2.42 -3.52
N ASP A 154 16.60 -3.73 -3.52
CA ASP A 154 15.24 -4.26 -3.45
C ASP A 154 14.53 -3.80 -2.17
N ILE A 155 13.28 -3.36 -2.32
CA ILE A 155 12.45 -2.89 -1.21
C ILE A 155 11.95 -4.08 -0.39
N ILE A 156 11.91 -3.92 0.92
CA ILE A 156 11.43 -4.92 1.87
C ILE A 156 10.11 -4.42 2.46
N LEU A 157 9.08 -5.27 2.38
CA LEU A 157 7.71 -4.99 2.81
C LEU A 157 7.26 -5.96 3.90
N THR A 158 6.37 -5.50 4.79
CA THR A 158 5.73 -6.36 5.79
C THR A 158 4.81 -7.41 5.14
N ALA A 159 4.85 -8.63 5.66
CA ALA A 159 3.93 -9.70 5.28
C ALA A 159 3.53 -10.59 6.47
N SER A 160 3.61 -10.04 7.68
CA SER A 160 3.24 -10.74 8.92
C SER A 160 1.74 -10.60 9.21
N PRO A 161 1.05 -11.63 9.75
CA PRO A 161 -0.37 -11.54 10.13
C PRO A 161 -0.69 -10.46 11.17
N ASP A 162 0.27 -10.15 12.05
CA ASP A 162 0.10 -9.20 13.15
C ASP A 162 0.33 -7.74 12.72
N LEU A 163 0.68 -7.51 11.45
CA LEU A 163 0.96 -6.20 10.90
C LEU A 163 0.20 -6.00 9.58
N PRO A 164 -0.14 -4.75 9.22
CA PRO A 164 -0.66 -4.47 7.89
C PRO A 164 0.33 -4.92 6.82
N TYR A 165 -0.17 -5.54 5.75
CA TYR A 165 0.64 -5.92 4.61
C TYR A 165 1.14 -4.69 3.85
N GLY A 166 2.37 -4.76 3.34
CA GLY A 166 2.89 -3.77 2.39
C GLY A 166 3.48 -2.49 3.00
N LEU A 167 3.75 -2.47 4.31
CA LEU A 167 4.51 -1.38 4.93
C LEU A 167 5.99 -1.53 4.60
N GLU A 168 6.62 -0.44 4.17
CA GLU A 168 8.05 -0.40 3.86
C GLU A 168 8.89 -0.49 5.14
N ILE A 169 9.89 -1.36 5.14
CA ILE A 169 10.82 -1.51 6.26
C ILE A 169 12.18 -0.92 5.91
N GLY A 170 12.62 -1.13 4.67
CA GLY A 170 13.97 -0.79 4.24
C GLY A 170 14.30 -1.41 2.89
N LYS A 171 15.60 -1.53 2.62
CA LYS A 171 16.12 -2.09 1.38
C LYS A 171 17.23 -3.10 1.63
N ILE A 172 17.41 -4.03 0.69
CA ILE A 172 18.53 -4.97 0.70
C ILE A 172 19.82 -4.18 0.50
N LYS A 173 20.76 -4.36 1.44
CA LYS A 173 22.10 -3.76 1.37
C LYS A 173 23.08 -4.69 0.66
N SER A 174 23.07 -5.96 1.02
CA SER A 174 23.91 -6.99 0.40
C SER A 174 23.26 -8.37 0.55
N VAL A 175 23.57 -9.28 -0.38
CA VAL A 175 23.12 -10.67 -0.33
C VAL A 175 24.32 -11.56 -0.10
N LYS A 176 24.18 -12.50 0.82
CA LYS A 176 25.20 -13.48 1.16
C LYS A 176 24.70 -14.87 0.82
N ASP A 177 25.26 -15.44 -0.24
CA ASP A 177 25.04 -16.83 -0.58
C ASP A 177 25.75 -17.75 0.42
N ASN A 178 25.08 -18.85 0.76
CA ASN A 178 25.61 -19.90 1.62
C ASN A 178 25.72 -21.19 0.78
N PRO A 179 26.90 -21.50 0.20
CA PRO A 179 27.09 -22.68 -0.62
C PRO A 179 26.66 -23.96 0.12
N GLY A 180 25.83 -24.78 -0.53
CA GLY A 180 25.29 -26.02 0.04
C GLY A 180 24.05 -25.86 0.93
N SER A 181 23.58 -24.63 1.16
CA SER A 181 22.31 -24.36 1.85
C SER A 181 21.18 -24.15 0.83
N PRO A 182 19.94 -24.63 1.09
CA PRO A 182 18.77 -24.27 0.30
C PRO A 182 18.33 -22.81 0.51
N PHE A 183 18.91 -22.13 1.51
CA PHE A 183 18.64 -20.74 1.84
C PHE A 183 19.90 -19.88 1.86
N LYS A 184 19.72 -18.62 1.47
CA LYS A 184 20.71 -17.53 1.60
C LYS A 184 20.19 -16.47 2.56
N THR A 185 21.07 -15.52 2.90
CA THR A 185 20.75 -14.42 3.81
C THR A 185 21.03 -13.08 3.15
N ALA A 186 20.43 -12.01 3.66
CA ALA A 186 20.68 -10.66 3.18
C ALA A 186 20.86 -9.68 4.34
N GLU A 187 21.83 -8.79 4.24
CA GLU A 187 21.92 -7.61 5.10
C GLU A 187 20.96 -6.54 4.58
N ILE A 188 20.37 -5.77 5.49
CA ILE A 188 19.42 -4.71 5.12
C ILE A 188 19.84 -3.35 5.67
N GLU A 189 19.25 -2.31 5.09
CA GLU A 189 19.27 -0.96 5.61
C GLU A 189 17.83 -0.51 5.86
N PHE A 190 17.51 -0.12 7.09
CA PHE A 190 16.19 0.41 7.43
C PHE A 190 15.92 1.74 6.74
N ALA A 191 14.70 1.95 6.27
CA ALA A 191 14.28 3.21 5.65
C ALA A 191 14.17 4.36 6.68
N ILE A 192 14.01 4.03 7.97
CA ILE A 192 13.84 4.99 9.05
C ILE A 192 15.10 5.09 9.92
N SER A 193 15.40 6.29 10.40
CA SER A 193 16.37 6.54 11.48
C SER A 193 15.67 7.11 12.69
N LEU A 194 15.76 6.43 13.84
CA LEU A 194 15.08 6.86 15.07
C LEU A 194 15.59 8.19 15.63
N ASN A 195 16.83 8.59 15.30
CA ASN A 195 17.41 9.82 15.82
C ASN A 195 16.66 11.09 15.34
N SER A 196 16.10 11.02 14.13
CA SER A 196 15.33 12.10 13.50
C SER A 196 13.81 11.91 13.59
N LEU A 197 13.34 10.87 14.28
CA LEU A 197 11.92 10.59 14.40
C LEU A 197 11.26 11.65 15.30
N ARG A 198 10.13 12.21 14.85
CA ARG A 198 9.39 13.28 15.54
C ARG A 198 7.90 13.02 15.59
N ASP A 199 7.35 12.61 14.47
CA ASP A 199 5.93 12.35 14.29
C ASP A 199 5.74 10.95 13.70
N VAL A 200 4.72 10.24 14.18
CA VAL A 200 4.36 8.90 13.74
C VAL A 200 2.84 8.80 13.57
N SER A 201 2.38 7.78 12.86
CA SER A 201 0.97 7.45 12.71
C SER A 201 0.72 6.04 13.22
N VAL A 202 -0.40 5.83 13.89
CA VAL A 202 -0.82 4.50 14.34
C VAL A 202 -1.80 3.93 13.32
N TYR A 203 -1.47 2.76 12.78
CA TYR A 203 -2.30 2.04 11.82
C TYR A 203 -3.26 1.13 12.59
N ARG A 204 -4.55 1.23 12.27
CA ARG A 204 -5.64 0.50 12.92
C ARG A 204 -6.79 0.18 11.96
#